data_AF-A0A7S4JPD7-F1
#
_entry.id   AF-A0A7S4JPD7-F1
#
_cell.length_a   1.000
_cell.length_b   1.000
_cell.length_c   1.000
_cell.angle_alpha   90.00
_cell.angle_beta   90.00
_cell.angle_gamma   90.00
#
_symmetry.space_group_name_H-M   'P 1'
#
loop_
_entity.id
_entity.type
_entity.pdbx_description
1 polymer ?
#
loop_
_entity_poly.entity_id
_entity_poly.type
_entity_poly.pdbx_seq_one_letter_code
_entity_poly.pdbx_strand_id
1 'polypeptide(L)'
;DDGELLQGIKESLTESKLQHNQNIILKTIQIYEAKACRHGNMLVGRTKTGKTTAWSTLQKAHNSLKKQNKIGWERVVTFVLNPKAFSLGELFGEYNLMTREWTDGTLSSCMREACSDEKPDNKWILLDGPVDTLWIESMNTVLDDNKLLTLINGERIALPPMVKCLFEVEDLAVASPATVSRAGMIYFDLSGLGWRSYTDSW
;
A
#
# COMPACT_ATOMS: atom_id res chain seq x y z
N ASP A 1 7.85 -18.32 12.01
CA ASP A 1 7.40 -16.92 11.97
C ASP A 1 5.89 -16.77 11.83
N ASP A 2 5.21 -17.62 11.05
CA ASP A 2 3.74 -17.56 10.83
C ASP A 2 2.89 -17.57 12.11
N GLY A 3 3.32 -18.30 13.15
CA GLY A 3 2.63 -18.32 14.44
C GLY A 3 2.70 -16.99 15.20
N GLU A 4 3.85 -16.30 15.15
CA GLU A 4 4.04 -15.00 15.78
C GLU A 4 3.24 -13.91 15.06
N LEU A 5 3.25 -13.96 13.73
CA LEU A 5 2.43 -13.05 12.91
C LEU A 5 0.95 -13.23 13.21
N LEU A 6 0.45 -14.46 13.23
CA LEU A 6 -0.96 -14.74 13.52
C LEU A 6 -1.37 -14.22 14.90
N GLN A 7 -0.52 -14.41 15.91
CA GLN A 7 -0.75 -13.86 17.24
C GLN A 7 -0.79 -12.32 17.20
N GLY A 8 0.20 -11.68 16.59
CA GLY A 8 0.25 -10.22 16.46
C GLY A 8 -0.95 -9.63 15.71
N ILE A 9 -1.46 -10.34 14.69
CA ILE A 9 -2.68 -9.97 13.96
C ILE A 9 -3.90 -10.02 14.89
N LYS A 10 -4.09 -11.11 15.63
CA LYS A 10 -5.23 -11.26 16.56
C LYS A 10 -5.18 -10.22 17.67
N GLU A 11 -4.00 -9.97 18.24
CA GLU A 11 -3.79 -8.93 19.25
C GLU A 11 -4.13 -7.54 18.67
N SER A 12 -3.65 -7.22 17.47
CA SER A 12 -3.93 -5.94 16.80
C SER A 12 -5.42 -5.73 16.50
N LEU A 13 -6.15 -6.80 16.16
CA LEU A 13 -7.61 -6.76 15.98
C LEU A 13 -8.32 -6.48 17.31
N THR A 14 -7.94 -7.18 18.38
CA THR A 14 -8.49 -6.95 19.73
C THR A 14 -8.24 -5.53 20.22
N GLU A 15 -7.02 -5.01 20.07
CA GLU A 15 -6.66 -3.63 20.43
C GLU A 15 -7.49 -2.60 19.65
N SER A 16 -7.84 -2.92 18.40
CA SER A 16 -8.69 -2.10 17.55
C SER A 16 -10.19 -2.31 17.80
N LYS A 17 -10.57 -3.14 18.80
CA LYS A 17 -11.96 -3.53 19.12
C LYS A 17 -12.69 -4.20 17.96
N LEU A 18 -11.96 -4.93 17.12
CA LEU A 18 -12.48 -5.65 15.97
C LEU A 18 -12.60 -7.14 16.25
N GLN A 19 -13.60 -7.78 15.66
CA GLN A 19 -13.78 -9.22 15.72
C GLN A 19 -12.64 -9.97 15.03
N HIS A 20 -12.31 -11.17 15.53
CA HIS A 20 -11.33 -12.06 14.92
C HIS A 20 -11.93 -12.79 13.70
N ASN A 21 -12.36 -12.01 12.72
CA ASN A 21 -12.93 -12.55 11.50
C ASN A 21 -11.83 -13.31 10.71
N GLN A 22 -12.10 -14.60 10.43
CA GLN A 22 -11.17 -15.50 9.74
C GLN A 22 -10.74 -14.94 8.37
N ASN A 23 -11.66 -14.31 7.62
CA ASN A 23 -11.36 -13.76 6.31
C ASN A 23 -10.39 -12.58 6.40
N ILE A 24 -10.56 -11.67 7.36
CA ILE A 24 -9.61 -10.57 7.57
C ILE A 24 -8.23 -11.11 7.90
N ILE A 25 -8.13 -12.10 8.80
CA ILE A 25 -6.86 -12.73 9.17
C ILE A 25 -6.18 -13.36 7.94
N LEU A 26 -6.92 -14.15 7.16
CA LEU A 26 -6.41 -14.77 5.94
C LEU A 26 -5.93 -13.73 4.93
N LYS A 27 -6.69 -12.64 4.73
CA LYS A 27 -6.32 -11.57 3.81
C LYS A 27 -5.12 -10.78 4.29
N THR A 28 -4.99 -10.55 5.59
CA THR A 28 -3.80 -9.93 6.19
C THR A 28 -2.55 -10.78 5.95
N ILE A 29 -2.64 -12.11 6.08
CA ILE A 29 -1.53 -13.02 5.77
C ILE A 29 -1.21 -13.02 4.26
N GLN A 30 -2.23 -13.05 3.40
CA GLN A 30 -2.02 -12.95 1.94
C GLN A 30 -1.30 -11.65 1.55
N ILE A 31 -1.62 -10.53 2.19
CA ILE A 31 -0.88 -9.27 1.97
C ILE A 31 0.58 -9.42 2.38
N TYR A 32 0.87 -10.03 3.54
CA TYR A 32 2.23 -10.25 4.02
C TYR A 32 3.06 -11.09 3.02
N GLU A 33 2.51 -12.22 2.58
CA GLU A 33 3.15 -13.12 1.61
C GLU A 33 3.37 -12.42 0.25
N ALA A 34 2.35 -11.74 -0.28
CA ALA A 34 2.43 -11.06 -1.56
C ALA A 34 3.53 -9.99 -1.58
N LYS A 35 3.70 -9.26 -0.47
CA LYS A 35 4.74 -8.22 -0.31
C LYS A 35 6.16 -8.75 -0.23
N ALA A 36 6.32 -9.99 0.24
CA ALA A 36 7.60 -10.67 0.21
C ALA A 36 8.01 -10.98 -1.23
N CYS A 37 7.05 -11.33 -2.10
CA CYS A 37 7.30 -11.64 -3.50
C CYS A 37 7.39 -10.41 -4.41
N ARG A 38 6.52 -9.42 -4.24
CA ARG A 38 6.39 -8.26 -5.15
C ARG A 38 6.45 -6.94 -4.38
N HIS A 39 7.08 -5.94 -5.00
CA HIS A 39 7.21 -4.60 -4.43
C HIS A 39 5.96 -3.74 -4.64
N GLY A 40 5.12 -4.05 -5.64
CA GLY A 40 3.80 -3.46 -5.85
C GLY A 40 2.69 -4.51 -5.68
N ASN A 41 1.66 -4.22 -4.88
CA ASN A 41 0.53 -5.13 -4.68
C ASN A 41 -0.81 -4.38 -4.71
N MET A 42 -1.79 -4.92 -5.43
CA MET A 42 -3.13 -4.37 -5.56
C MET A 42 -4.12 -5.15 -4.68
N LEU A 43 -4.78 -4.43 -3.79
CA LEU A 43 -5.89 -4.89 -2.96
C LEU A 43 -7.19 -4.55 -3.69
N VAL A 44 -7.79 -5.53 -4.33
CA VAL A 44 -8.93 -5.33 -5.23
C VAL A 44 -10.21 -5.75 -4.52
N GLY A 45 -11.18 -4.85 -4.44
CA GLY A 45 -12.52 -5.19 -3.94
C GLY A 45 -13.32 -3.96 -3.57
N ARG A 46 -14.64 -4.10 -3.49
CA ARG A 46 -15.56 -2.97 -3.21
C ARG A 46 -15.31 -2.34 -1.85
N THR A 47 -15.85 -1.15 -1.62
CA THR A 47 -15.83 -0.52 -0.30
C THR A 47 -16.45 -1.45 0.74
N LYS A 48 -15.98 -1.38 2.00
CA LYS A 48 -16.40 -2.21 3.14
C LYS A 48 -15.95 -3.66 3.12
N THR A 49 -15.20 -4.14 2.13
CA THR A 49 -14.65 -5.52 2.12
C THR A 49 -13.47 -5.75 3.08
N GLY A 50 -13.08 -4.75 3.87
CA GLY A 50 -12.04 -4.89 4.90
C GLY A 50 -10.60 -4.72 4.39
N LYS A 51 -10.40 -4.19 3.18
CA LYS A 51 -9.07 -3.88 2.62
C LYS A 51 -8.23 -3.02 3.57
N THR A 52 -8.79 -1.86 3.97
CA THR A 52 -8.14 -0.93 4.90
C THR A 52 -7.80 -1.58 6.23
N THR A 53 -8.77 -2.34 6.77
CA THR A 53 -8.58 -3.10 8.01
C THR A 53 -7.44 -4.11 7.88
N ALA A 54 -7.36 -4.85 6.78
CA ALA A 54 -6.39 -5.91 6.62
C ALA A 54 -4.94 -5.39 6.57
N TRP A 55 -4.66 -4.35 5.78
CA TRP A 55 -3.31 -3.76 5.73
C TRP A 55 -2.97 -2.96 6.99
N SER A 56 -3.94 -2.26 7.60
CA SER A 56 -3.73 -1.52 8.84
C SER A 56 -3.43 -2.47 10.02
N THR A 57 -4.15 -3.60 10.09
CA THR A 57 -3.86 -4.66 11.06
C THR A 57 -2.47 -5.25 10.83
N LEU A 58 -2.04 -5.45 9.58
CA LEU A 58 -0.67 -5.93 9.30
C LEU A 58 0.39 -4.95 9.82
N GLN A 59 0.20 -3.65 9.57
CA GLN A 59 1.11 -2.61 10.07
C GLN A 59 1.19 -2.63 11.60
N LYS A 60 0.04 -2.68 12.27
CA LYS A 60 -0.03 -2.72 13.74
C LYS A 60 0.66 -3.97 14.30
N ALA A 61 0.45 -5.13 13.67
CA ALA A 61 1.08 -6.39 14.07
C ALA A 61 2.61 -6.29 13.98
N HIS A 62 3.15 -5.82 12.86
CA HIS A 62 4.60 -5.57 12.70
C HIS A 62 5.14 -4.64 13.78
N ASN A 63 4.45 -3.52 14.02
CA ASN A 63 4.88 -2.53 15.00
C ASN A 63 4.80 -3.05 16.45
N SER A 64 3.81 -3.87 16.77
CA SER A 64 3.70 -4.53 18.08
C SER A 64 4.83 -5.53 18.28
N LEU A 65 5.09 -6.40 17.30
CA LEU A 65 6.17 -7.39 17.35
C LEU A 65 7.54 -6.73 17.46
N LYS A 66 7.78 -5.61 16.76
CA LYS A 66 9.00 -4.81 16.92
C LYS A 66 9.15 -4.26 18.34
N LYS A 67 8.07 -3.70 18.93
CA LYS A 67 8.09 -3.18 20.31
C LYS A 67 8.40 -4.26 21.35
N GLN A 68 8.01 -5.51 21.06
CA GLN A 68 8.33 -6.68 21.89
C GLN A 68 9.76 -7.21 21.66
N ASN A 69 10.59 -6.53 20.85
CA ASN A 69 11.94 -6.93 20.47
C ASN A 69 12.02 -8.33 19.86
N LYS A 70 10.97 -8.76 19.13
CA LYS A 70 10.98 -10.03 18.38
C LYS A 70 11.93 -9.91 17.19
N ILE A 71 12.78 -10.92 17.01
CA ILE A 71 13.76 -10.98 15.93
C ILE A 71 13.04 -11.14 14.58
N GLY A 72 13.53 -10.47 13.54
CA GLY A 72 12.96 -10.57 12.17
C GLY A 72 11.80 -9.61 11.89
N TRP A 73 11.35 -8.84 12.88
CA TRP A 73 10.29 -7.84 12.71
C TRP A 73 10.87 -6.44 12.69
N GLU A 74 10.53 -5.67 11.65
CA GLU A 74 10.88 -4.26 11.49
C GLU A 74 9.66 -3.36 11.63
N ARG A 75 9.88 -2.13 12.10
CA ARG A 75 8.82 -1.11 12.19
C ARG A 75 8.30 -0.82 10.79
N VAL A 76 7.00 -0.57 10.70
CA VAL A 76 6.31 -0.20 9.47
C VAL A 76 5.79 1.23 9.57
N VAL A 77 6.20 2.05 8.61
CA VAL A 77 5.70 3.41 8.37
C VAL A 77 4.86 3.41 7.09
N THR A 78 3.72 4.10 7.11
CA THR A 78 2.78 4.14 5.97
C THR A 78 2.56 5.58 5.52
N PHE A 79 2.62 5.80 4.22
CA PHE A 79 2.27 7.05 3.54
C PHE A 79 0.99 6.78 2.76
N VAL A 80 -0.14 7.39 3.15
CA VAL A 80 -1.45 7.14 2.53
C VAL A 80 -1.84 8.36 1.69
N LEU A 81 -2.12 8.12 0.41
CA LEU A 81 -2.44 9.15 -0.57
C LEU A 81 -3.67 8.72 -1.38
N ASN A 82 -4.55 9.67 -1.71
CA ASN A 82 -5.61 9.44 -2.69
C ASN A 82 -5.19 10.06 -4.03
N PRO A 83 -4.81 9.27 -5.04
CA PRO A 83 -4.30 9.81 -6.30
C PRO A 83 -5.34 10.62 -7.07
N LYS A 84 -6.64 10.36 -6.87
CA LYS A 84 -7.72 11.11 -7.53
C LYS A 84 -8.04 12.44 -6.86
N ALA A 85 -7.53 12.69 -5.65
CA ALA A 85 -7.70 13.98 -4.98
C ALA A 85 -6.81 15.08 -5.60
N PHE A 86 -5.84 14.69 -6.44
CA PHE A 86 -4.85 15.59 -7.04
C PHE A 86 -4.94 15.54 -8.56
N SER A 87 -4.60 16.65 -9.21
CA SER A 87 -4.24 16.62 -10.63
C SER A 87 -2.93 15.86 -10.85
N LEU A 88 -2.64 15.46 -12.09
CA LEU A 88 -1.38 14.77 -12.41
C LEU A 88 -0.15 15.61 -12.05
N GLY A 89 -0.22 16.93 -12.27
CA GLY A 89 0.83 17.87 -11.90
C GLY A 89 1.01 17.98 -10.39
N GLU A 90 -0.07 18.03 -9.61
CA GLU A 90 0.02 18.03 -8.15
C GLU A 90 0.43 16.67 -7.56
N LEU A 91 0.24 15.57 -8.30
CA LEU A 91 0.61 14.22 -7.84
C LEU A 91 2.09 13.93 -8.11
N PHE A 92 2.57 14.15 -9.33
CA PHE A 92 3.95 13.81 -9.75
C PHE A 92 4.89 15.01 -9.83
N GLY A 93 4.35 16.22 -9.84
CA GLY A 93 5.08 17.46 -10.06
C GLY A 93 4.88 18.03 -11.45
N GLU A 94 4.96 19.35 -11.56
CA GLU A 94 4.80 20.08 -12.81
C GLU A 94 5.70 21.32 -12.88
N TYR A 95 5.93 21.79 -14.10
CA TYR A 95 6.59 23.06 -14.34
C TYR A 95 5.57 24.19 -14.33
N ASN A 96 5.83 25.23 -13.55
CA ASN A 96 5.07 26.46 -13.63
C ASN A 96 5.34 27.12 -14.99
N LEU A 97 4.31 27.28 -15.82
CA LEU A 97 4.44 27.83 -17.18
C LEU A 97 4.94 29.27 -17.22
N MET A 98 4.71 30.05 -16.16
CA MET A 98 5.14 31.45 -16.08
C MET A 98 6.58 31.58 -15.58
N THR A 99 6.95 30.86 -14.51
CA THR A 99 8.28 30.99 -13.90
C THR A 99 9.30 29.99 -14.46
N ARG A 100 8.84 28.94 -15.15
CA ARG A 100 9.62 27.76 -15.58
C ARG A 100 10.27 27.01 -14.42
N GLU A 101 9.79 27.21 -13.20
CA GLU A 101 10.28 26.51 -12.01
C GLU A 101 9.53 25.19 -11.83
N TRP A 102 10.25 24.20 -11.32
CA TRP A 102 9.70 22.89 -10.98
C TRP A 102 9.00 22.95 -9.62
N THR A 103 7.76 22.46 -9.56
CA THR A 103 7.05 22.21 -8.29
C THR A 103 6.92 20.71 -8.10
N ASP A 104 7.39 20.19 -6.97
CA ASP A 104 7.32 18.76 -6.67
C ASP A 104 5.89 18.36 -6.31
N GLY A 105 5.47 17.19 -6.78
CA GLY A 105 4.16 16.62 -6.47
C GLY A 105 4.11 15.96 -5.09
N THR A 106 2.89 15.67 -4.65
CA THR A 106 2.63 15.01 -3.37
C THR A 106 3.18 13.57 -3.33
N LEU A 107 2.97 12.78 -4.37
CA LEU A 107 3.49 11.41 -4.45
C LEU A 107 5.01 11.41 -4.63
N SER A 108 5.56 12.27 -5.48
CA SER A 108 7.01 12.35 -5.69
C SER A 108 7.74 12.79 -4.42
N SER A 109 7.20 13.75 -3.68
CA SER A 109 7.72 14.17 -2.38
C SER A 109 7.66 13.04 -1.33
N CYS A 110 6.53 12.35 -1.20
CA CYS A 110 6.40 11.19 -0.29
C CYS A 110 7.34 10.04 -0.68
N MET A 111 7.48 9.74 -1.98
CA MET A 111 8.41 8.71 -2.45
C MET A 111 9.85 9.08 -2.13
N ARG A 112 10.23 10.35 -2.32
CA ARG A 112 11.57 10.84 -1.97
C ARG A 112 11.84 10.72 -0.48
N GLU A 113 10.91 11.14 0.37
CA GLU A 113 11.03 10.99 1.83
C GLU A 113 11.20 9.51 2.21
N ALA A 114 10.31 8.64 1.71
CA ALA A 114 10.35 7.22 2.02
C ALA A 114 11.62 6.52 1.51
N CYS A 115 12.10 6.87 0.31
CA CYS A 115 13.26 6.23 -0.32
C CYS A 115 14.60 6.77 0.22
N SER A 116 14.64 8.01 0.71
CA SER A 116 15.86 8.61 1.28
C SER A 116 16.14 8.18 2.72
N ASP A 117 15.14 7.66 3.43
CA ASP A 117 15.32 7.18 4.79
C ASP A 117 16.02 5.81 4.80
N GLU A 118 17.28 5.81 5.25
CA GLU A 118 18.15 4.62 5.33
C GLU A 118 17.85 3.71 6.53
N LYS A 119 16.89 4.05 7.38
CA LYS A 119 16.49 3.17 8.50
C LYS A 119 16.01 1.82 7.99
N PRO A 120 16.24 0.73 8.75
CA PRO A 120 15.74 -0.61 8.42
C PRO A 120 14.21 -0.74 8.48
N ASP A 121 13.50 0.35 8.81
CA ASP A 121 12.05 0.42 8.82
C ASP A 121 11.46 0.17 7.42
N ASN A 122 10.44 -0.68 7.37
CA ASN A 122 9.63 -0.92 6.19
C ASN A 122 8.72 0.27 5.93
N LYS A 123 8.66 0.72 4.67
CA LYS A 123 7.92 1.93 4.28
C LYS A 123 6.90 1.57 3.22
N TRP A 124 5.63 1.81 3.50
CA TRP A 124 4.54 1.43 2.61
C TRP A 124 3.90 2.68 2.04
N ILE A 125 3.86 2.77 0.72
CA ILE A 125 3.19 3.85 -0.01
C ILE A 125 1.84 3.29 -0.45
N LEU A 126 0.78 3.81 0.16
CA LEU A 126 -0.59 3.40 -0.07
C LEU A 126 -1.29 4.40 -0.97
N LEU A 127 -1.80 3.91 -2.09
CA LEU A 127 -2.62 4.66 -3.02
C LEU A 127 -4.06 4.18 -2.89
N ASP A 128 -4.88 4.95 -2.15
CA ASP A 128 -6.29 4.66 -1.90
C ASP A 128 -7.17 5.47 -2.84
N GLY A 129 -7.63 4.82 -3.91
CA GLY A 129 -8.44 5.46 -4.92
C GLY A 129 -8.58 4.59 -6.17
N PRO A 130 -9.55 4.88 -7.05
CA PRO A 130 -9.74 4.11 -8.27
C PRO A 130 -8.53 4.27 -9.19
N VAL A 131 -8.16 3.18 -9.87
CA VAL A 131 -7.15 3.21 -10.92
C VAL A 131 -7.65 4.09 -12.06
N ASP A 132 -6.78 4.93 -12.59
CA ASP A 132 -7.01 5.71 -13.79
C ASP A 132 -5.83 5.51 -14.74
N THR A 133 -6.11 5.42 -16.03
CA THR A 133 -5.12 5.15 -17.08
C THR A 133 -3.96 6.13 -17.04
N LEU A 134 -4.19 7.40 -16.70
CA LEU A 134 -3.16 8.43 -16.78
C LEU A 134 -2.11 8.30 -15.69
N TRP A 135 -2.52 8.18 -14.41
CA TRP A 135 -1.54 8.13 -13.32
C TRP A 135 -0.90 6.76 -13.17
N ILE A 136 -1.61 5.68 -13.50
CA ILE A 136 -1.06 4.32 -13.36
C ILE A 136 0.02 4.04 -14.41
N GLU A 137 -0.03 4.69 -15.57
CA GLU A 137 1.00 4.59 -16.59
C GLU A 137 2.35 5.12 -16.10
N SER A 138 2.35 6.25 -15.40
CA SER A 138 3.54 6.83 -14.76
C SER A 138 4.14 5.91 -13.68
N MET A 139 3.36 4.96 -13.15
CA MET A 139 3.81 3.98 -12.15
C MET A 139 4.34 2.68 -12.76
N ASN A 140 4.22 2.44 -14.07
CA ASN A 140 4.59 1.16 -14.67
C ASN A 140 6.08 0.80 -14.51
N THR A 141 6.98 1.80 -14.51
CA THR A 141 8.42 1.62 -14.28
C THR A 141 8.78 1.47 -12.79
N VAL A 142 7.88 1.90 -11.90
CA VAL A 142 8.00 1.64 -10.46
C VAL A 142 7.61 0.20 -10.16
N LEU A 143 6.63 -0.35 -10.89
CA LEU A 143 6.07 -1.69 -10.72
C LEU A 143 6.83 -2.81 -11.43
N ASP A 144 7.73 -2.48 -12.35
CA ASP A 144 8.56 -3.46 -13.04
C ASP A 144 9.89 -3.69 -12.30
N ASP A 145 10.78 -4.48 -12.91
CA ASP A 145 12.07 -4.82 -12.29
C ASP A 145 13.02 -3.61 -12.18
N ASN A 146 12.75 -2.51 -12.89
CA ASN A 146 13.57 -1.29 -12.81
C ASN A 146 13.37 -0.60 -11.46
N LYS A 147 12.18 -0.68 -10.85
CA LYS A 147 11.88 -0.10 -9.53
C LYS A 147 12.23 1.40 -9.46
N LEU A 148 11.86 2.15 -10.50
CA LEU A 148 12.25 3.55 -10.69
C LEU A 148 11.02 4.41 -11.01
N LEU A 149 10.79 5.45 -10.23
CA LEU A 149 9.87 6.52 -10.61
C LEU A 149 10.64 7.55 -11.45
N THR A 150 10.17 7.81 -12.67
CA THR A 150 10.75 8.84 -13.54
C THR A 150 9.78 10.01 -13.62
N LEU A 151 10.19 11.17 -13.12
CA LEU A 151 9.43 12.40 -13.18
C LEU A 151 9.64 13.10 -14.53
N ILE A 152 8.70 13.97 -14.91
CA ILE A 152 8.75 14.68 -16.20
C ILE A 152 9.94 15.65 -16.31
N ASN A 153 10.50 16.10 -15.18
CA ASN A 153 11.73 16.89 -15.13
C ASN A 153 13.01 16.06 -15.40
N GLY A 154 12.87 14.74 -15.64
CA GLY A 154 13.96 13.80 -15.87
C GLY A 154 14.56 13.20 -14.59
N GLU A 155 14.08 13.61 -13.41
CA GLU A 155 14.51 13.05 -12.15
C GLU A 155 14.08 11.59 -12.00
N ARG A 156 14.95 10.78 -11.38
CA ARG A 156 14.73 9.36 -11.17
C ARG A 156 14.84 9.02 -9.69
N ILE A 157 13.76 8.53 -9.12
CA ILE A 157 13.70 8.08 -7.73
C ILE A 157 13.69 6.54 -7.73
N ALA A 158 14.80 5.95 -7.30
CA ALA A 158 14.90 4.50 -7.12
C ALA A 158 14.11 4.06 -5.89
N LEU A 159 13.44 2.91 -5.97
CA LEU A 159 12.68 2.31 -4.88
C LEU A 159 13.57 1.27 -4.15
N PRO A 160 14.02 1.56 -2.91
CA PRO A 160 14.78 0.60 -2.12
C PRO A 160 13.95 -0.65 -1.76
N PRO A 161 14.58 -1.78 -1.42
CA PRO A 161 13.87 -3.01 -1.06
C PRO A 161 12.89 -2.88 0.13
N MET A 162 13.15 -1.92 1.03
CA MET A 162 12.33 -1.64 2.22
C MET A 162 11.05 -0.88 1.88
N VAL A 163 10.97 -0.26 0.70
CA VAL A 163 9.81 0.51 0.26
C VAL A 163 8.90 -0.38 -0.59
N LYS A 164 7.61 -0.40 -0.26
CA LYS A 164 6.59 -1.20 -0.95
C LYS A 164 5.41 -0.31 -1.34
N CYS A 165 4.87 -0.52 -2.53
CA CYS A 165 3.66 0.15 -3.00
C CYS A 165 2.45 -0.77 -2.81
N LEU A 166 1.38 -0.24 -2.23
CA LEU A 166 0.09 -0.90 -2.08
C LEU A 166 -0.98 -0.04 -2.74
N PHE A 167 -1.84 -0.66 -3.53
CA PHE A 167 -2.94 0.04 -4.21
C PHE A 167 -4.24 -0.50 -3.65
N GLU A 168 -5.05 0.36 -3.05
CA GLU A 168 -6.40 0.01 -2.59
C GLU A 168 -7.40 0.47 -3.65
N VAL A 169 -8.00 -0.50 -4.36
CA VAL A 169 -8.80 -0.24 -5.58
C VAL A 169 -10.11 -1.04 -5.55
N GLU A 170 -11.17 -0.49 -6.15
CA GLU A 170 -12.45 -1.22 -6.27
C GLU A 170 -12.37 -2.30 -7.34
N ASP A 171 -11.95 -1.93 -8.54
CA ASP A 171 -11.79 -2.80 -9.70
C ASP A 171 -10.58 -2.37 -10.55
N LEU A 172 -10.28 -3.20 -11.56
CA LEU A 172 -9.17 -3.01 -12.49
C LEU A 172 -9.66 -2.83 -13.93
N ALA A 173 -10.91 -2.37 -14.14
CA ALA A 173 -11.54 -2.34 -15.47
C ALA A 173 -10.79 -1.45 -16.47
N VAL A 174 -10.13 -0.41 -15.97
CA VAL A 174 -9.35 0.56 -16.77
C VAL A 174 -7.84 0.31 -16.71
N ALA A 175 -7.39 -0.70 -15.95
CA ALA A 175 -5.97 -1.01 -15.83
C ALA A 175 -5.51 -1.82 -17.05
N SER A 176 -4.34 -1.47 -17.59
CA SER A 176 -3.76 -2.26 -18.68
C SER A 176 -3.32 -3.66 -18.20
N PRO A 177 -3.40 -4.71 -19.05
CA PRO A 177 -2.90 -6.03 -18.69
C PRO A 177 -1.42 -6.04 -18.28
N ALA A 178 -0.62 -5.13 -18.84
CA ALA A 178 0.78 -4.95 -18.47
C ALA A 178 0.93 -4.53 -17.00
N THR A 179 0.12 -3.57 -16.53
CA THR A 179 0.11 -3.12 -15.14
C THR A 179 -0.31 -4.26 -14.20
N VAL A 180 -1.38 -4.98 -14.55
CA VAL A 180 -1.92 -6.07 -13.72
C VAL A 180 -0.92 -7.23 -13.61
N SER A 181 -0.18 -7.55 -14.68
CA SER A 181 0.79 -8.64 -14.67
C SER A 181 1.97 -8.43 -13.72
N ARG A 182 2.32 -7.17 -13.41
CA ARG A 182 3.52 -6.78 -12.66
C ARG A 182 3.29 -6.64 -11.16
N ALA A 183 2.06 -6.39 -10.72
CA ALA A 183 1.73 -6.25 -9.30
C ALA A 183 1.13 -7.54 -8.70
N GLY A 184 1.30 -7.77 -7.39
CA GLY A 184 0.65 -8.89 -6.70
C GLY A 184 -0.84 -8.60 -6.49
N MET A 185 -1.72 -9.56 -6.77
CA MET A 185 -3.17 -9.34 -6.70
C MET A 185 -3.76 -10.02 -5.47
N ILE A 186 -4.45 -9.26 -4.61
CA ILE A 186 -5.22 -9.79 -3.48
C ILE A 186 -6.68 -9.33 -3.62
N TYR A 187 -7.59 -10.29 -3.85
CA TYR A 187 -9.01 -10.01 -4.01
C TYR A 187 -9.76 -10.07 -2.68
N PHE A 188 -10.61 -9.08 -2.42
CA PHE A 188 -11.46 -8.95 -1.25
C PHE A 188 -12.93 -8.97 -1.65
N ASP A 189 -13.68 -9.90 -1.06
CA ASP A 189 -15.12 -10.05 -1.28
C ASP A 189 -15.91 -9.79 0.01
N LEU A 190 -17.11 -9.22 -0.14
CA LEU A 190 -18.05 -8.92 0.94
C LEU A 190 -18.58 -10.20 1.60
N SER A 191 -18.68 -11.29 0.84
CA SER A 191 -19.22 -12.57 1.32
C SER A 191 -18.47 -13.10 2.54
N GLY A 192 -17.17 -12.87 2.65
CA GLY A 192 -16.35 -13.42 3.73
C GLY A 192 -16.36 -12.64 5.05
N LEU A 193 -16.90 -11.41 5.08
CA LEU A 193 -17.02 -10.62 6.33
C LEU A 193 -18.32 -10.93 7.07
N GLY A 194 -19.44 -10.99 6.35
CA GLY A 194 -20.77 -11.13 6.94
C GLY A 194 -21.22 -9.88 7.74
N TRP A 195 -22.53 -9.73 7.96
CA TRP A 195 -23.08 -8.56 8.66
C TRP A 195 -22.73 -8.53 10.16
N ARG A 196 -22.57 -9.70 10.79
CA ARG A 196 -22.30 -9.84 12.23
C ARG A 196 -21.00 -9.16 12.66
N SER A 197 -19.96 -9.24 11.84
CA SER A 197 -18.69 -8.57 12.15
C SER A 197 -18.81 -7.05 12.23
N TYR A 198 -19.83 -6.45 11.60
CA TYR A 198 -20.11 -5.02 11.76
C TYR A 198 -20.94 -4.75 13.01
N THR A 199 -21.95 -5.55 13.31
CA THR A 199 -22.83 -5.34 14.47
C THR A 199 -22.13 -5.60 15.79
N ASP A 200 -21.27 -6.62 15.86
CA ASP A 200 -20.60 -7.02 17.10
C ASP A 200 -19.42 -6.09 17.45
N SER A 201 -19.03 -5.20 16.54
CA SER A 201 -17.95 -4.21 16.73
C SER A 201 -18.46 -2.77 16.82
N TRP A 202 -19.76 -2.53 16.69
CA TRP A 202 -20.41 -1.22 16.82
C TRP A 202 -20.87 -0.97 18.26
#